data_AF-A0A7S1J0T7-F1
#
_entry.id   AF-A0A7S1J0T7-F1
#
_cell.length_a   1.000
_cell.length_b   1.000
_cell.length_c   1.000
_cell.angle_alpha   90.00
_cell.angle_beta   90.00
_cell.angle_gamma   90.00
#
_symmetry.space_group_name_H-M   'P 1'
#
loop_
_entity.id
_entity.type
_entity.pdbx_description
1 polymer ?
#
loop_
_entity_poly.entity_id
_entity_poly.type
_entity_poly.pdbx_seq_one_letter_code
_entity_poly.pdbx_strand_id
1 'polypeptide(L)'
;HPGRHGMPAGGGRPEDERALRAGAWLLRRLRFSELGRAYEFGKALDGLHSRAFPHAEDKTMGHVSFMAVGEGGRGKGRGGQLLREAMVMLGSEGGLHFCLETTTARGRAFYERMGYEMLAHCRIGGEAVDAYDAWLMCTCPCDASSNASAASRDQLQPQAL
;
A
#
# COMPACT_ATOMS: atom_id res chain seq x y z
N HIS A 1 -17.39 -49.23 13.36
CA HIS A 1 -16.17 -48.40 13.46
C HIS A 1 -16.24 -47.25 12.48
N PRO A 2 -16.54 -46.01 12.90
CA PRO A 2 -16.42 -44.85 12.03
C PRO A 2 -14.98 -44.33 12.05
N GLY A 3 -14.39 -44.18 10.86
CA GLY A 3 -13.03 -43.71 10.66
C GLY A 3 -12.91 -42.22 10.95
N ARG A 4 -11.97 -41.87 11.84
CA ARG A 4 -11.52 -40.49 12.07
C ARG A 4 -10.65 -40.06 10.88
N HIS A 5 -11.20 -39.25 9.98
CA HIS A 5 -10.40 -38.43 9.08
C HIS A 5 -9.74 -37.33 9.90
N GLY A 6 -8.42 -37.44 10.10
CA GLY A 6 -7.60 -36.38 10.66
C GLY A 6 -7.49 -35.22 9.67
N MET A 7 -7.99 -34.05 10.07
CA MET A 7 -7.70 -32.80 9.37
C MET A 7 -6.20 -32.52 9.44
N PRO A 8 -5.54 -32.14 8.33
CA PRO A 8 -4.14 -31.73 8.38
C PRO A 8 -4.04 -30.45 9.23
N ALA A 9 -3.13 -30.47 10.20
CA ALA A 9 -2.75 -29.27 10.93
C ALA A 9 -2.24 -28.23 9.92
N GLY A 10 -2.99 -27.15 9.75
CA GLY A 10 -2.62 -26.03 8.89
C GLY A 10 -1.35 -25.37 9.42
N GLY A 11 -0.20 -25.81 8.94
CA GLY A 11 1.06 -25.09 9.12
C GLY A 11 0.99 -23.80 8.32
N GLY A 12 0.92 -22.66 9.02
CA GLY A 12 1.02 -21.35 8.39
C GLY A 12 2.29 -21.27 7.53
N ARG A 13 2.22 -20.58 6.40
CA ARG A 13 3.36 -20.53 5.48
C ARG A 13 4.52 -19.80 6.18
N PRO A 14 5.80 -20.19 5.94
CA PRO A 14 6.95 -19.53 6.55
C PRO A 14 7.01 -18.01 6.32
N GLU A 15 6.36 -17.53 5.26
CA GLU A 15 6.23 -16.11 4.89
C GLU A 15 5.29 -15.35 5.84
N ASP A 16 4.20 -15.99 6.27
CA ASP A 16 3.25 -15.44 7.24
C ASP A 16 3.94 -15.22 8.60
N GLU A 17 4.81 -16.16 9.00
CA GLU A 17 5.55 -16.08 10.26
C GLU A 17 6.57 -14.93 10.26
N ARG A 18 7.20 -14.63 9.12
CA ARG A 18 8.13 -13.50 8.99
C ARG A 18 7.40 -12.15 9.01
N ALA A 19 6.27 -12.05 8.31
CA ALA A 19 5.43 -10.85 8.34
C ALA A 19 4.89 -10.56 9.75
N LEU A 20 4.41 -11.60 10.45
CA LEU A 20 3.95 -11.51 11.84
C LEU A 20 5.08 -11.10 12.80
N ARG A 21 6.29 -11.64 12.63
CA ARG A 21 7.46 -11.25 13.45
C ARG A 21 7.89 -9.80 13.19
N ALA A 22 7.86 -9.35 11.93
CA ALA A 22 8.17 -7.96 11.59
C ALA A 22 7.12 -7.00 12.17
N GLY A 23 5.83 -7.34 12.05
CA GLY A 23 4.73 -6.58 12.64
C GLY A 23 4.79 -6.53 14.17
N ALA A 24 5.03 -7.68 14.82
CA ALA A 24 5.18 -7.77 16.28
C ALA A 24 6.40 -6.99 16.79
N TRP A 25 7.52 -7.01 16.07
CA TRP A 25 8.70 -6.20 16.40
C TRP A 25 8.40 -4.70 16.28
N LEU A 26 7.67 -4.28 15.24
CA LEU A 26 7.26 -2.89 15.04
C LEU A 26 6.34 -2.45 16.18
N LEU A 27 5.28 -3.23 16.48
CA LEU A 27 4.32 -2.95 17.55
C LEU A 27 4.98 -2.85 18.93
N ARG A 28 5.98 -3.70 19.22
CA ARG A 28 6.72 -3.69 20.49
C ARG A 28 7.60 -2.45 20.67
N ARG A 29 7.87 -1.72 19.58
CA ARG A 29 8.70 -0.51 19.57
C ARG A 29 7.87 0.78 19.57
N LEU A 30 6.56 0.68 19.36
CA LEU A 30 5.65 1.81 19.37
C LEU A 30 5.20 2.13 20.81
N ARG A 31 5.25 3.40 21.20
CA ARG A 31 4.64 3.92 22.44
C ARG A 31 3.11 3.89 22.32
N PHE A 32 2.38 3.93 23.44
CA PHE A 32 0.90 3.96 23.41
C PHE A 32 0.31 5.09 22.55
N SER A 33 0.93 6.27 22.53
CA SER A 33 0.54 7.36 21.63
C SER A 33 0.79 7.06 20.15
N GLU A 34 1.76 6.20 19.84
CA GLU A 34 2.05 5.72 18.50
C GLU A 34 1.07 4.62 18.05
N LEU A 35 0.53 3.83 18.98
CA LEU A 35 -0.54 2.86 18.71
C LEU A 35 -1.84 3.55 18.30
N GLY A 36 -2.23 4.62 19.00
CA GLY A 36 -3.40 5.42 18.62
C GLY A 36 -3.26 6.01 17.21
N ARG A 37 -2.06 6.53 16.87
CA ARG A 37 -1.77 7.03 15.52
C ARG A 37 -1.78 5.92 14.47
N ALA A 38 -1.25 4.74 14.78
CA ALA A 38 -1.28 3.61 13.87
C ALA A 38 -2.72 3.13 13.60
N TYR A 39 -3.59 3.18 14.60
CA TYR A 39 -5.00 2.85 14.46
C TYR A 39 -5.76 3.87 13.59
N GLU A 40 -5.59 5.17 13.87
CA GLU A 40 -6.21 6.22 13.05
C GLU A 40 -5.67 6.21 11.61
N PHE A 41 -4.38 5.89 11.44
CA PHE A 41 -3.79 5.64 10.13
C PHE A 41 -4.48 4.47 9.42
N GLY A 42 -4.64 3.33 10.09
CA GLY A 42 -5.33 2.16 9.56
C GLY A 42 -6.76 2.50 9.10
N LYS A 43 -7.53 3.19 9.94
CA LYS A 43 -8.88 3.67 9.57
C LYS A 43 -8.89 4.60 8.37
N ALA A 44 -7.96 5.54 8.32
CA ALA A 44 -7.84 6.47 7.21
C ALA A 44 -7.47 5.73 5.92
N LEU A 45 -6.61 4.70 6.00
CA LEU A 45 -6.27 3.83 4.88
C LEU A 45 -7.46 3.01 4.42
N ASP A 46 -8.19 2.38 5.33
CA ASP A 46 -9.40 1.60 5.00
C ASP A 46 -10.41 2.48 4.26
N GLY A 47 -10.70 3.67 4.77
CA GLY A 47 -11.61 4.62 4.12
C GLY A 47 -11.09 5.16 2.78
N LEU A 48 -9.78 5.14 2.58
CA LEU A 48 -9.16 5.57 1.33
C LEU A 48 -9.16 4.42 0.29
N HIS A 49 -8.95 3.18 0.72
CA HIS A 49 -9.10 1.97 -0.08
C HIS A 49 -10.53 1.77 -0.55
N SER A 50 -11.52 1.86 0.34
CA SER A 50 -12.93 1.69 -0.02
C SER A 50 -13.40 2.72 -1.07
N ARG A 51 -12.87 3.95 -1.03
CA ARG A 51 -13.18 5.00 -2.01
C ARG A 51 -12.47 4.78 -3.34
N ALA A 52 -11.20 4.38 -3.31
CA ALA A 52 -10.40 4.19 -4.52
C ALA A 52 -10.73 2.88 -5.25
N PHE A 53 -11.19 1.86 -4.53
CA PHE A 53 -11.47 0.53 -5.05
C PHE A 53 -12.85 0.02 -4.60
N PRO A 54 -13.95 0.63 -5.05
CA PRO A 54 -15.31 0.22 -4.67
C PRO A 54 -15.68 -1.20 -5.12
N HIS A 55 -14.88 -1.80 -6.03
CA HIS A 55 -15.04 -3.16 -6.55
C HIS A 55 -13.76 -3.98 -6.40
N ALA A 56 -13.02 -3.81 -5.29
CA ALA A 56 -11.76 -4.53 -5.05
C ALA A 56 -11.92 -6.06 -5.11
N GLU A 57 -13.13 -6.56 -4.86
CA GLU A 57 -13.48 -7.99 -4.90
C GLU A 57 -13.30 -8.61 -6.30
N ASP A 58 -13.43 -7.80 -7.36
CA ASP A 58 -13.40 -8.25 -8.75
C ASP A 58 -12.00 -8.14 -9.40
N LYS A 59 -11.01 -7.57 -8.70
CA LYS A 59 -9.66 -7.34 -9.23
C LYS A 59 -8.60 -7.90 -8.30
N THR A 60 -7.79 -8.81 -8.81
CA THR A 60 -6.55 -9.19 -8.12
C THR A 60 -5.61 -7.99 -8.15
N MET A 61 -5.33 -7.43 -6.97
CA MET A 61 -4.41 -6.31 -6.78
C MET A 61 -3.28 -6.73 -5.85
N GLY A 62 -2.04 -6.52 -6.29
CA GLY A 62 -0.88 -6.63 -5.43
C GLY A 62 -0.76 -5.40 -4.54
N HIS A 63 -0.49 -5.58 -3.25
CA HIS A 63 -0.26 -4.48 -2.32
C HIS A 63 1.18 -4.48 -1.80
N VAL A 64 1.88 -3.35 -1.93
CA VAL A 64 3.23 -3.18 -1.36
C VAL A 64 3.12 -2.55 0.02
N SER A 65 2.95 -3.38 1.05
CA SER A 65 2.72 -2.89 2.42
C SER A 65 3.92 -2.13 3.00
N PHE A 66 5.15 -2.62 2.78
CA PHE A 66 6.35 -1.98 3.30
C PHE A 66 7.54 -2.17 2.37
N MET A 67 8.22 -1.07 2.04
CA MET A 67 9.50 -1.09 1.34
C MET A 67 10.44 -0.06 1.95
N ALA A 68 11.66 -0.49 2.27
CA ALA A 68 12.68 0.39 2.81
C ALA A 68 14.03 0.10 2.15
N VAL A 69 14.81 1.16 1.94
CA VAL A 69 16.21 1.07 1.53
C VAL A 69 17.06 1.64 2.66
N GLY A 70 17.97 0.82 3.17
CA GLY A 70 18.95 1.24 4.18
C GLY A 70 19.77 2.44 3.71
N GLU A 71 20.24 3.26 4.64
CA GLU A 71 20.85 4.56 4.36
C GLU A 71 21.96 4.49 3.30
N GLY A 72 22.92 3.58 3.44
CA GLY A 72 24.01 3.38 2.48
C GLY A 72 23.59 2.87 1.08
N GLY A 73 22.34 2.44 0.93
CA GLY A 73 21.75 2.00 -0.35
C GLY A 73 20.91 3.06 -1.06
N ARG A 74 20.62 4.20 -0.40
CA ARG A 74 19.78 5.27 -0.96
C ARG A 74 20.51 5.98 -2.12
N GLY A 75 19.74 6.49 -3.08
CA GLY A 75 20.28 7.20 -4.25
C GLY A 75 20.95 6.29 -5.30
N LYS A 76 21.08 4.98 -5.05
CA LYS A 76 21.73 4.02 -5.94
C LYS A 76 20.75 3.18 -6.78
N GLY A 77 19.52 3.65 -6.94
CA GLY A 77 18.48 2.92 -7.69
C GLY A 77 17.91 1.66 -7.03
N ARG A 78 18.37 1.27 -5.84
CA ARG A 78 17.95 0.02 -5.15
C ARG A 78 16.45 -0.08 -4.90
N GLY A 79 15.79 1.01 -4.54
CA GLY A 79 14.32 1.01 -4.36
C GLY A 79 13.58 0.68 -5.65
N GLY A 80 14.03 1.24 -6.79
CA GLY A 80 13.43 0.93 -8.08
C GLY A 80 13.72 -0.49 -8.54
N GLN A 81 14.90 -1.03 -8.21
CA GLN A 81 15.23 -2.43 -8.45
C GLN A 81 14.28 -3.36 -7.67
N LEU A 82 14.14 -3.15 -6.35
CA LEU A 82 13.23 -3.94 -5.50
C LEU A 82 11.80 -3.91 -6.00
N LEU A 83 11.30 -2.72 -6.36
CA LEU A 83 9.93 -2.55 -6.83
C LEU A 83 9.69 -3.32 -8.14
N ARG A 84 10.62 -3.25 -9.10
CA ARG A 84 10.53 -4.02 -10.35
C ARG A 84 10.60 -5.53 -10.11
N GLU A 85 11.48 -5.99 -9.23
CA GLU A 85 11.58 -7.41 -8.88
C GLU A 85 10.28 -7.91 -8.23
N ALA A 86 9.68 -7.12 -7.33
CA ALA A 86 8.39 -7.42 -6.74
C ALA A 86 7.27 -7.47 -7.79
N MET A 87 7.25 -6.50 -8.72
CA MET A 87 6.30 -6.48 -9.83
C MET A 87 6.46 -7.69 -10.76
N VAL A 88 7.69 -8.15 -11.03
CA VAL A 88 7.93 -9.34 -11.85
C VAL A 88 7.47 -10.60 -11.14
N MET A 89 7.78 -10.73 -9.84
CA MET A 89 7.39 -11.88 -9.02
C MET A 89 5.88 -12.04 -8.93
N LEU A 90 5.17 -10.92 -8.79
CA LEU A 90 3.72 -10.92 -8.65
C LEU A 90 3.04 -10.88 -10.03
N GLY A 91 3.56 -10.11 -10.99
CA GLY A 91 3.00 -9.92 -12.32
C GLY A 91 3.15 -11.11 -13.28
N SER A 92 3.88 -12.17 -12.93
CA SER A 92 3.91 -13.41 -13.71
C SER A 92 2.55 -14.11 -13.84
N GLU A 93 1.55 -13.71 -13.05
CA GLU A 93 0.17 -14.21 -13.14
C GLU A 93 -0.74 -13.39 -14.09
N GLY A 94 -0.23 -12.28 -14.65
CA GLY A 94 -0.97 -11.42 -15.58
C GLY A 94 -1.98 -10.48 -14.90
N GLY A 95 -2.11 -9.24 -15.41
CA GLY A 95 -3.18 -8.30 -15.04
C GLY A 95 -3.13 -7.68 -13.64
N LEU A 96 -2.14 -8.01 -12.82
CA LEU A 96 -2.04 -7.50 -11.44
C LEU A 96 -1.67 -6.01 -11.42
N HIS A 97 -2.58 -5.19 -10.93
CA HIS A 97 -2.30 -3.81 -10.53
C HIS A 97 -1.61 -3.80 -9.17
N PHE A 98 -0.62 -2.92 -9.00
CA PHE A 98 0.06 -2.74 -7.73
C PHE A 98 -0.39 -1.45 -7.08
N CYS A 99 -0.93 -1.54 -5.88
CA CYS A 99 -1.18 -0.39 -5.03
C CYS A 99 -0.19 -0.30 -3.86
N LEU A 100 0.00 0.93 -3.37
CA LEU A 100 0.80 1.23 -2.19
C LEU A 100 0.36 2.56 -1.59
N GLU A 101 0.73 2.76 -0.33
CA GLU A 101 0.68 4.06 0.30
C GLU A 101 2.06 4.64 0.55
N THR A 102 2.12 5.96 0.55
CA THR A 102 3.28 6.67 1.05
C THR A 102 2.85 7.89 1.83
N THR A 103 3.60 8.22 2.88
CA THR A 103 3.36 9.40 3.72
C THR A 103 4.41 10.48 3.52
N THR A 104 5.26 10.33 2.49
CA THR A 104 6.33 11.29 2.22
C THR A 104 6.25 11.78 0.78
N ALA A 105 6.39 13.10 0.59
CA ALA A 105 6.43 13.70 -0.75
C ALA A 105 7.57 13.12 -1.61
N ARG A 106 8.71 12.78 -0.99
CA ARG A 106 9.82 12.09 -1.65
C ARG A 106 9.42 10.70 -2.15
N GLY A 107 8.67 9.95 -1.34
CA GLY A 107 8.12 8.65 -1.72
C GLY A 107 7.16 8.78 -2.89
N ARG A 108 6.20 9.71 -2.80
CA ARG A 108 5.26 10.01 -3.89
C ARG A 108 5.99 10.27 -5.21
N ALA A 109 6.92 11.23 -5.23
CA ALA A 109 7.68 11.56 -6.43
C ALA A 109 8.52 10.38 -6.94
N PHE A 110 9.02 9.51 -6.05
CA PHE A 110 9.70 8.29 -6.45
C PHE A 110 8.77 7.30 -7.16
N TYR A 111 7.57 7.07 -6.63
CA TYR A 111 6.60 6.15 -7.24
C TYR A 111 6.01 6.69 -8.54
N GLU A 112 5.76 8.01 -8.64
CA GLU A 112 5.36 8.65 -9.91
C GLU A 112 6.37 8.35 -11.03
N ARG A 113 7.68 8.42 -10.74
CA ARG A 113 8.73 8.03 -11.71
C ARG A 113 8.76 6.54 -12.03
N MET A 114 8.16 5.70 -11.21
CA MET A 114 8.04 4.25 -11.45
C MET A 114 6.75 3.90 -12.19
N GLY A 115 5.97 4.88 -12.64
CA GLY A 115 4.73 4.66 -13.37
C GLY A 115 3.49 4.47 -12.49
N TYR A 116 3.58 4.82 -11.21
CA TYR A 116 2.39 4.89 -10.36
C TYR A 116 1.65 6.21 -10.55
N GLU A 117 0.33 6.15 -10.50
CA GLU A 117 -0.55 7.30 -10.46
C GLU A 117 -1.13 7.48 -9.05
N MET A 118 -1.32 8.72 -8.63
CA MET A 118 -2.03 9.04 -7.39
C MET A 118 -3.52 8.82 -7.60
N LEU A 119 -4.13 7.94 -6.81
CA LEU A 119 -5.57 7.71 -6.83
C LEU A 119 -6.30 8.54 -5.77
N ALA A 120 -5.68 8.68 -4.61
CA ALA A 120 -6.26 9.42 -3.49
C ALA A 120 -5.17 10.04 -2.62
N HIS A 121 -5.55 11.13 -1.94
CA HIS A 121 -4.74 11.83 -0.94
C HIS A 121 -5.63 12.13 0.25
N CYS A 122 -5.10 11.94 1.45
CA CYS A 122 -5.71 12.45 2.66
C CYS A 122 -4.65 13.02 3.60
N ARG A 123 -5.10 13.88 4.51
CA ARG A 123 -4.30 14.36 5.63
C ARG A 123 -4.74 13.62 6.88
N ILE A 124 -3.79 13.00 7.57
CA ILE A 124 -4.02 12.15 8.75
C ILE A 124 -3.44 12.88 9.97
N GLY A 125 -4.26 13.09 11.00
CA GLY A 125 -3.91 13.86 12.20
C GLY A 125 -4.74 15.15 12.37
N GLY A 126 -4.73 15.73 13.57
CA GLY A 126 -5.51 16.92 13.95
C GLY A 126 -4.87 18.27 13.56
N GLU A 127 -5.39 19.37 14.12
CA GLU A 127 -5.29 20.73 13.56
C GLU A 127 -3.91 21.39 13.37
N ALA A 128 -2.77 20.87 13.86
CA ALA A 128 -1.49 21.56 13.54
C ALA A 128 -0.19 20.77 13.67
N VAL A 129 0.00 19.98 14.73
CA VAL A 129 1.38 19.57 15.11
C VAL A 129 1.76 18.17 14.61
N ASP A 130 0.79 17.28 14.43
CA ASP A 130 1.03 15.87 14.11
C ASP A 130 0.39 15.43 12.78
N ALA A 131 -0.13 16.38 11.98
CA ALA A 131 -0.76 16.05 10.71
C ALA A 131 0.27 15.73 9.63
N TYR A 132 0.07 14.62 8.93
CA TYR A 132 0.88 14.22 7.77
C TYR A 132 0.00 13.84 6.60
N ASP A 133 0.55 14.00 5.40
CA ASP A 133 -0.12 13.61 4.17
C ASP A 133 0.10 12.12 3.90
N ALA A 134 -0.92 11.45 3.38
CA ALA A 134 -0.87 10.08 2.90
C ALA A 134 -1.44 10.01 1.49
N TRP A 135 -0.71 9.36 0.59
CA TRP A 135 -1.08 9.17 -0.81
C TRP A 135 -1.24 7.69 -1.09
N LEU A 136 -2.39 7.28 -1.62
CA LEU A 136 -2.54 5.98 -2.27
C LEU A 136 -2.20 6.12 -3.73
N MET A 137 -1.33 5.23 -4.15
CA MET A 137 -0.80 5.21 -5.49
C MET A 137 -1.00 3.83 -6.08
N CYS A 138 -1.31 3.78 -7.37
CA CYS A 138 -1.49 2.51 -8.07
C CYS A 138 -0.81 2.56 -9.44
N THR A 139 -0.28 1.42 -9.89
CA THR A 139 0.02 1.24 -11.31
C THR A 139 -1.32 1.09 -12.03
N CYS A 140 -1.83 2.17 -12.61
CA CYS A 140 -2.98 2.05 -13.50
C CYS A 140 -2.62 1.03 -14.59
N PRO A 141 -3.58 0.20 -15.05
CA PRO A 141 -3.49 -0.18 -16.45
C PRO A 141 -3.48 1.17 -17.15
N CYS A 142 -2.41 1.50 -17.84
CA CYS A 142 -2.64 2.28 -19.04
C CYS A 142 -3.65 1.43 -19.81
N ASP A 143 -4.93 1.79 -19.71
CA ASP A 143 -5.82 1.68 -20.85
C ASP A 143 -4.95 2.20 -21.99
N ALA A 144 -4.45 1.30 -22.82
CA ALA A 144 -3.62 1.66 -23.97
C ALA A 144 -4.38 2.61 -24.93
N SER A 145 -5.63 2.95 -24.60
CA SER A 145 -6.54 3.89 -25.24
C SER A 145 -6.77 5.24 -24.52
N SER A 146 -6.31 5.49 -23.29
CA SER A 146 -6.81 6.65 -22.49
C SER A 146 -5.96 7.92 -22.43
N ASN A 147 -4.97 8.10 -23.32
CA ASN A 147 -4.24 9.37 -23.49
C ASN A 147 -5.12 10.59 -23.91
N ALA A 148 -6.46 10.49 -23.85
CA ALA A 148 -7.40 11.53 -24.25
C ALA A 148 -8.08 12.29 -23.09
N SER A 149 -7.90 11.94 -21.81
CA SER A 149 -8.73 12.53 -20.72
C SER A 149 -7.95 13.05 -19.51
N ALA A 150 -6.86 13.78 -19.75
CA ALA A 150 -6.13 14.48 -18.67
C ALA A 150 -6.89 15.72 -18.12
N ALA A 151 -8.09 16.04 -18.61
CA ALA A 151 -8.78 17.31 -18.31
C ALA A 151 -9.86 17.24 -17.22
N SER A 152 -10.19 16.08 -16.64
CA SER A 152 -11.38 15.94 -15.75
C SER A 152 -11.11 15.53 -14.29
N ARG A 153 -9.85 15.37 -13.85
CA ARG A 153 -9.53 14.84 -12.51
C ARG A 153 -9.50 15.86 -11.36
N ASP A 154 -9.84 17.12 -11.61
CA ASP A 154 -9.70 18.22 -10.65
C ASP A 154 -10.90 18.42 -9.69
N GLN A 155 -11.82 17.44 -9.58
CA GLN A 155 -13.09 17.59 -8.83
C GLN A 155 -13.26 16.74 -7.57
N LEU A 156 -12.20 16.14 -7.02
CA LEU A 156 -12.25 15.52 -5.69
C LEU A 156 -11.57 16.41 -4.65
N GLN A 157 -12.14 17.59 -4.39
CA GLN A 157 -11.82 18.34 -3.17
C GLN A 157 -12.64 17.79 -1.99
N PRO A 158 -12.07 17.70 -0.79
CA PRO A 158 -12.81 17.33 0.41
C PRO A 158 -13.81 18.45 0.75
N GLN A 159 -15.09 18.11 0.86
CA GLN A 159 -16.04 19.01 1.51
C GLN A 159 -15.65 19.10 2.99
N ALA A 160 -15.25 20.29 3.43
CA ALA A 160 -15.15 20.63 4.84
C ALA A 160 -16.57 20.59 5.45
N LEU A 161 -16.67 19.99 6.64
CA LEU A 161 -17.86 19.94 7.49
C LEU A 161 -18.38 21.35 7.83
#